data_AF-A0A556VWW6-F1
#
_entry.id   AF-A0A556VWW6-F1
#
_cell.length_a   1.000
_cell.length_b   1.000
_cell.length_c   1.000
_cell.angle_alpha   90.00
_cell.angle_beta   90.00
_cell.angle_gamma   90.00
#
_symmetry.space_group_name_H-M   'P 1'
#
loop_
_entity.id
_entity.type
_entity.pdbx_description
1 polymer ?
#
loop_
_entity_poly.entity_id
_entity_poly.type
_entity_poly.pdbx_seq_one_letter_code
_entity_poly.pdbx_strand_id
1 'polypeptide(L)'
;MADWEEIRRLAADFQRVQFTESVQRAQNAWVDSFLTHNFFYLVNYIKKRFKDRKLLFLQSVCVDVCILDQLEASVEEAVNSETWIDLQMLLPSCLSVDDSATLISHVIHSARLQSSARVISSAVVSEKFISSCLALFDDIMQQKAQAVHLVKHILKSLCSDLTNAMINFLSDDHKIVMENPSSITAEVSNACWPVWFKLKQNFRFYKL
;
A
#
# COMPACT_ATOMS: atom_id res chain seq x y z
N MET A 1 60.80 25.35 -45.28
CA MET A 1 60.33 24.02 -45.74
C MET A 1 59.55 23.43 -44.58
N ALA A 2 58.24 23.23 -44.73
CA ALA A 2 57.44 22.61 -43.67
C ALA A 2 58.01 21.21 -43.38
N ASP A 3 58.24 20.92 -42.10
CA ASP A 3 58.85 19.68 -41.66
C ASP A 3 57.92 18.51 -41.99
N TRP A 4 58.43 17.51 -42.71
CA TRP A 4 57.65 16.36 -43.17
C TRP A 4 57.05 15.57 -42.00
N GLU A 5 57.64 15.66 -40.81
CA GLU A 5 57.09 15.07 -39.58
C GLU A 5 55.84 15.80 -39.09
N GLU A 6 55.79 17.12 -39.21
CA GLU A 6 54.64 17.94 -38.84
C GLU A 6 53.44 17.63 -39.75
N ILE A 7 53.68 17.46 -41.05
CA ILE A 7 52.66 17.05 -42.02
C ILE A 7 52.10 15.66 -41.70
N ARG A 8 52.94 14.69 -41.32
CA ARG A 8 52.46 13.36 -40.91
C ARG A 8 51.64 13.40 -39.62
N ARG A 9 52.04 14.21 -38.63
CA ARG A 9 51.28 14.39 -37.38
C ARG A 9 49.90 14.99 -37.66
N LEU A 10 49.84 16.06 -38.44
CA LEU A 10 48.57 16.71 -38.82
C LEU A 10 47.64 15.76 -39.60
N ALA A 11 48.17 14.93 -40.49
CA ALA A 11 47.38 13.93 -41.20
C ALA A 11 46.81 12.84 -40.26
N ALA A 12 47.60 12.38 -39.29
CA ALA A 12 47.17 11.42 -38.28
C ALA A 12 46.11 12.02 -37.33
N ASP A 13 46.30 13.28 -36.93
CA ASP A 13 45.34 14.01 -36.10
C ASP A 13 44.04 14.26 -36.87
N PHE A 14 44.12 14.63 -38.15
CA PHE A 14 42.95 14.78 -39.01
C PHE A 14 42.18 13.46 -39.15
N GLN A 15 42.87 12.34 -39.37
CA GLN A 15 42.24 11.02 -39.41
C GLN A 15 41.61 10.64 -38.06
N ARG A 16 42.28 10.90 -36.94
CA ARG A 16 41.73 10.65 -35.60
C ARG A 16 40.51 11.51 -35.32
N VAL A 17 40.53 12.80 -35.65
CA VAL A 17 39.39 13.71 -35.49
C VAL A 17 38.22 13.25 -36.36
N GLN A 18 38.46 12.93 -37.64
CA GLN A 18 37.43 12.40 -38.55
C GLN A 18 36.81 11.09 -38.04
N PHE A 19 37.63 10.16 -37.54
CA PHE A 19 37.16 8.89 -36.99
C PHE A 19 36.39 9.10 -35.68
N THR A 20 36.85 10.02 -34.83
CA THR A 20 36.16 10.37 -33.58
C THR A 20 34.81 11.03 -33.85
N GLU A 21 34.74 11.94 -34.84
CA GLU A 21 33.47 12.57 -35.25
C GLU A 21 32.49 11.58 -35.86
N SER A 22 32.96 10.64 -36.68
CA SER A 22 32.11 9.64 -37.32
C SER A 22 31.64 8.59 -36.31
N VAL A 23 32.48 8.15 -35.37
CA VAL A 23 32.07 7.31 -34.23
C VAL A 23 31.08 8.06 -33.35
N GLN A 24 31.31 9.35 -33.06
CA GLN A 24 30.39 10.15 -32.26
C GLN A 24 29.05 10.34 -32.99
N ARG A 25 29.06 10.59 -34.31
CA ARG A 25 27.84 10.69 -35.13
C ARG A 25 27.09 9.37 -35.20
N ALA A 26 27.79 8.26 -35.38
CA ALA A 26 27.19 6.92 -35.39
C ALA A 26 26.63 6.53 -34.02
N GLN A 27 27.35 6.84 -32.94
CA GLN A 27 26.89 6.64 -31.57
C GLN A 27 25.66 7.51 -31.29
N ASN A 28 25.67 8.78 -31.70
CA ASN A 28 24.53 9.68 -31.54
C ASN A 28 23.33 9.21 -32.35
N ALA A 29 23.51 8.83 -33.63
CA ALA A 29 22.46 8.29 -34.47
C ALA A 29 21.90 6.97 -33.94
N TRP A 30 22.76 6.13 -33.35
CA TRP A 30 22.34 4.92 -32.66
C TRP A 30 21.53 5.25 -31.40
N VAL A 31 21.96 6.22 -30.59
CA VAL A 31 21.20 6.69 -29.42
C VAL A 31 19.84 7.27 -29.84
N ASP A 32 19.78 8.05 -30.92
CA ASP A 32 18.54 8.64 -31.44
C ASP A 32 17.60 7.59 -32.07
N SER A 33 18.16 6.56 -32.71
CA SER A 33 17.39 5.43 -33.24
C SER A 33 16.91 4.52 -32.11
N PHE A 34 17.77 4.25 -31.12
CA PHE A 34 17.45 3.47 -29.94
C PHE A 34 16.32 4.14 -29.16
N LEU A 35 16.37 5.46 -29.01
CA LEU A 35 15.32 6.30 -28.44
C LEU A 35 13.95 6.15 -29.09
N THR A 36 13.96 6.15 -30.42
CA THR A 36 12.73 6.01 -31.20
C THR A 36 12.07 4.65 -30.97
N HIS A 37 12.86 3.66 -30.55
CA HIS A 37 12.42 2.27 -30.36
C HIS A 37 12.30 1.82 -28.89
N ASN A 38 13.04 2.44 -27.97
CA ASN A 38 13.19 2.03 -26.57
C ASN A 38 13.04 3.28 -25.68
N PHE A 39 11.90 3.38 -25.00
CA PHE A 39 11.44 4.58 -24.30
C PHE A 39 12.20 4.93 -22.98
N PHE A 40 13.47 4.50 -22.81
CA PHE A 40 14.26 4.67 -21.57
C PHE A 40 15.79 4.77 -21.79
N TYR A 41 16.55 5.26 -20.81
CA TYR A 41 18.03 5.26 -20.88
C TYR A 41 18.82 5.19 -19.57
N LEU A 42 20.11 4.82 -19.65
CA LEU A 42 21.12 4.93 -18.58
C LEU A 42 21.67 6.36 -18.42
N VAL A 43 21.58 6.90 -17.20
CA VAL A 43 21.69 8.34 -16.87
C VAL A 43 23.04 9.01 -17.18
N ASN A 44 24.15 8.27 -17.25
CA ASN A 44 25.49 8.88 -17.29
C ASN A 44 25.87 9.59 -18.61
N TYR A 45 25.23 9.28 -19.74
CA TYR A 45 25.59 9.87 -21.05
C TYR A 45 24.69 11.05 -21.48
N ILE A 46 23.54 11.25 -20.83
CA ILE A 46 22.39 11.99 -21.40
C ILE A 46 22.12 13.33 -20.71
N LYS A 47 22.52 13.47 -19.44
CA LYS A 47 22.34 14.70 -18.64
C LYS A 47 22.90 15.98 -19.29
N LYS A 48 23.88 15.86 -20.21
CA LYS A 48 24.49 17.00 -20.92
C LYS A 48 23.85 17.29 -22.29
N ARG A 49 23.17 16.34 -22.92
CA ARG A 49 22.71 16.39 -24.32
C ARG A 49 21.23 16.75 -24.48
N PHE A 50 20.35 16.34 -23.57
CA PHE A 50 18.90 16.51 -23.72
C PHE A 50 18.30 17.53 -22.74
N LYS A 51 18.84 18.76 -22.73
CA LYS A 51 18.33 19.84 -21.85
C LYS A 51 16.94 20.35 -22.25
N ASP A 52 16.57 20.19 -23.53
CA ASP A 52 15.35 20.77 -24.10
C ASP A 52 14.16 19.80 -24.15
N ARG A 53 14.37 18.50 -23.83
CA ARG A 53 13.27 17.53 -23.72
C ARG A 53 12.81 17.44 -22.26
N LYS A 54 11.48 17.47 -22.05
CA LYS A 54 10.88 17.13 -20.76
C LYS A 54 11.07 15.64 -20.52
N LEU A 55 12.10 15.26 -19.77
CA LEU A 55 12.38 13.89 -19.36
C LEU A 55 12.24 13.80 -17.84
N LEU A 56 11.67 12.70 -17.34
CA LEU A 56 11.70 12.40 -15.92
C LEU A 56 13.02 11.70 -15.60
N PHE A 57 13.80 12.29 -14.71
CA PHE A 57 15.07 11.72 -14.26
C PHE A 57 14.84 10.94 -12.97
N LEU A 58 15.04 9.62 -13.05
CA LEU A 58 15.07 8.72 -11.91
C LEU A 58 16.53 8.49 -11.47
N GLN A 59 16.75 7.63 -10.48
CA GLN A 59 18.07 7.44 -9.90
C GLN A 59 19.03 6.77 -10.89
N SER A 60 18.58 5.70 -11.56
CA SER A 60 19.42 4.97 -12.52
C SER A 60 19.06 5.22 -13.99
N VAL A 61 17.82 5.64 -14.26
CA VAL A 61 17.27 5.77 -15.62
C VAL A 61 16.60 7.13 -15.84
N CYS A 62 16.53 7.60 -17.09
CA CYS A 62 15.60 8.67 -17.46
C CYS A 62 14.53 8.15 -18.42
N VAL A 63 13.32 8.67 -18.25
CA VAL A 63 12.09 8.18 -18.87
C VAL A 63 11.45 9.31 -19.67
N ASP A 64 11.01 9.01 -20.89
CA ASP A 64 10.35 9.98 -21.78
C ASP A 64 8.91 10.27 -21.32
N VAL A 65 8.36 11.42 -21.72
CA VAL A 65 6.97 11.77 -21.42
C VAL A 65 5.97 10.81 -22.07
N CYS A 66 6.29 10.22 -23.22
CA CYS A 66 5.35 9.32 -23.90
C CYS A 66 4.90 8.13 -23.04
N ILE A 67 5.81 7.55 -22.25
CA ILE A 67 5.47 6.44 -21.35
C ILE A 67 4.78 6.93 -20.06
N LEU A 68 5.05 8.18 -19.63
CA LEU A 68 4.27 8.80 -18.55
C LEU A 68 2.82 8.96 -18.98
N ASP A 69 2.57 9.54 -20.15
CA ASP A 69 1.21 9.74 -20.69
C ASP A 69 0.47 8.40 -20.82
N GLN A 70 1.17 7.34 -21.26
CA GLN A 70 0.59 6.00 -21.37
C GLN A 70 0.24 5.40 -19.99
N LEU A 71 1.13 5.52 -19.01
CA LEU A 71 0.89 5.03 -17.66
C LEU A 71 -0.23 5.82 -16.98
N GLU A 72 -0.25 7.15 -17.14
CA GLU A 72 -1.32 8.02 -16.65
C GLU A 72 -2.67 7.62 -17.22
N ALA A 73 -2.77 7.48 -18.55
CA ALA A 73 -4.01 7.06 -19.20
C ALA A 73 -4.50 5.69 -18.70
N SER A 74 -3.59 4.72 -18.55
CA SER A 74 -3.94 3.37 -18.09
C SER A 74 -4.42 3.37 -16.63
N VAL A 75 -3.82 4.20 -15.78
CA VAL A 75 -4.26 4.35 -14.38
C VAL A 75 -5.60 5.06 -14.30
N GLU A 76 -5.78 6.15 -15.04
CA GLU A 76 -7.05 6.89 -15.08
C GLU A 76 -8.20 5.99 -15.54
N GLU A 77 -7.96 5.16 -16.56
CA GLU A 77 -8.94 4.16 -17.01
C GLU A 77 -9.32 3.20 -15.88
N ALA A 78 -8.34 2.61 -15.19
CA ALA A 78 -8.61 1.68 -14.09
C ALA A 78 -9.39 2.34 -12.94
N VAL A 79 -9.08 3.60 -12.61
CA VAL A 79 -9.82 4.34 -11.58
C VAL A 79 -11.25 4.63 -12.02
N ASN A 80 -11.43 5.07 -13.27
CA ASN A 80 -12.74 5.42 -13.84
C ASN A 80 -13.64 4.19 -14.03
N SER A 81 -13.06 3.04 -14.35
CA SER A 81 -13.75 1.76 -14.47
C SER A 81 -13.97 1.05 -13.14
N GLU A 82 -13.49 1.62 -12.03
CA GLU A 82 -13.60 1.03 -10.69
C GLU A 82 -12.94 -0.35 -10.60
N THR A 83 -11.78 -0.50 -11.25
CA THR A 83 -11.00 -1.74 -11.31
C THR A 83 -9.59 -1.55 -10.75
N TRP A 84 -8.70 -2.48 -11.07
CA TRP A 84 -7.27 -2.43 -10.78
C TRP A 84 -6.48 -2.75 -12.05
N ILE A 85 -5.23 -2.31 -12.07
CA ILE A 85 -4.30 -2.58 -13.15
C ILE A 85 -2.90 -2.88 -12.58
N ASP A 86 -2.20 -3.87 -13.15
CA ASP A 86 -0.79 -4.09 -12.88
C ASP A 86 0.07 -3.41 -13.95
N LEU A 87 0.82 -2.40 -13.54
CA LEU A 87 1.67 -1.64 -14.45
C LEU A 87 2.98 -2.38 -14.78
N GLN A 88 3.29 -3.50 -14.13
CA GLN A 88 4.52 -4.26 -14.37
C GLN A 88 4.73 -4.61 -15.85
N MET A 89 3.64 -4.84 -16.59
CA MET A 89 3.67 -5.15 -18.03
C MET A 89 3.93 -3.93 -18.93
N LEU A 90 3.68 -2.73 -18.41
CA LEU A 90 3.89 -1.45 -19.10
C LEU A 90 5.25 -0.83 -18.74
N LEU A 91 5.85 -1.26 -17.64
CA LEU A 91 7.14 -0.79 -17.18
C LEU A 91 8.30 -1.40 -18.01
N PRO A 92 9.31 -0.59 -18.39
CA PRO A 92 10.54 -1.09 -18.98
C PRO A 92 11.27 -2.06 -18.04
N SER A 93 11.68 -3.21 -18.57
CA SER A 93 12.38 -4.26 -17.81
C SER A 93 13.74 -3.84 -17.23
N CYS A 94 14.29 -2.73 -17.69
CA CYS A 94 15.53 -2.14 -17.19
C CYS A 94 15.36 -1.35 -15.89
N LEU A 95 14.12 -1.02 -15.50
CA LEU A 95 13.88 -0.24 -14.30
C LEU A 95 14.17 -1.09 -13.07
N SER A 96 14.91 -0.50 -12.13
CA SER A 96 15.02 -1.06 -10.79
C SER A 96 13.65 -1.00 -10.09
N VAL A 97 13.49 -1.79 -9.03
CA VAL A 97 12.27 -1.78 -8.21
C VAL A 97 12.02 -0.38 -7.61
N ASP A 98 13.09 0.28 -7.15
CA ASP A 98 13.01 1.63 -6.56
C ASP A 98 12.63 2.69 -7.60
N ASP A 99 13.22 2.63 -8.79
CA ASP A 99 12.89 3.56 -9.88
C ASP A 99 11.46 3.32 -10.40
N SER A 100 11.02 2.06 -10.46
CA SER A 100 9.65 1.70 -10.82
C SER A 100 8.64 2.27 -9.82
N ALA A 101 8.90 2.13 -8.52
CA ALA A 101 8.04 2.69 -7.48
C ALA A 101 8.00 4.23 -7.55
N THR A 102 9.15 4.87 -7.81
CA THR A 102 9.24 6.32 -7.97
C THR A 102 8.47 6.81 -9.20
N LEU A 103 8.57 6.09 -10.31
CA LEU A 103 7.84 6.38 -11.55
C LEU A 103 6.33 6.27 -11.36
N ILE A 104 5.85 5.17 -10.78
CA ILE A 104 4.42 4.97 -10.52
C ILE A 104 3.93 6.04 -9.56
N SER A 105 4.67 6.33 -8.49
CA SER A 105 4.31 7.40 -7.57
C SER A 105 4.18 8.74 -8.30
N HIS A 106 5.11 9.07 -9.19
CA HIS A 106 5.04 10.28 -10.00
C HIS A 106 3.75 10.34 -10.84
N VAL A 107 3.42 9.26 -11.54
CA VAL A 107 2.20 9.12 -12.36
C VAL A 107 0.91 9.36 -11.56
N ILE A 108 0.80 8.80 -10.34
CA ILE A 108 -0.39 9.06 -9.50
C ILE A 108 -0.45 10.53 -9.07
N HIS A 109 0.70 11.17 -8.80
CA HIS A 109 0.75 12.57 -8.37
C HIS A 109 0.43 13.53 -9.52
N SER A 110 0.96 13.28 -10.72
CA SER A 110 0.71 14.10 -11.90
C SER A 110 -0.76 14.01 -12.34
N ALA A 111 -1.33 12.81 -12.38
CA ALA A 111 -2.75 12.57 -12.68
C ALA A 111 -3.71 13.01 -11.56
N ARG A 112 -3.19 13.44 -10.40
CA ARG A 112 -3.96 13.87 -9.21
C ARG A 112 -4.90 12.80 -8.64
N LEU A 113 -4.48 11.54 -8.68
CA LEU A 113 -5.30 10.39 -8.28
C LEU A 113 -5.02 9.87 -6.85
N GLN A 114 -4.26 10.61 -6.04
CA GLN A 114 -3.82 10.20 -4.69
C GLN A 114 -4.97 9.83 -3.73
N SER A 115 -6.13 10.46 -3.89
CA SER A 115 -7.32 10.20 -3.07
C SER A 115 -8.21 9.08 -3.63
N SER A 116 -7.98 8.67 -4.87
CA SER A 116 -8.87 7.80 -5.64
C SER A 116 -8.23 6.47 -6.01
N ALA A 117 -6.93 6.33 -5.80
CA ALA A 117 -6.15 5.14 -6.12
C ALA A 117 -5.13 4.80 -5.03
N ARG A 118 -4.89 3.50 -4.85
CA ARG A 118 -3.86 2.95 -3.97
C ARG A 118 -2.83 2.20 -4.79
N VAL A 119 -1.55 2.45 -4.52
CA VAL A 119 -0.44 1.73 -5.15
C VAL A 119 -0.02 0.58 -4.23
N ILE A 120 0.09 -0.62 -4.80
CA ILE A 120 0.57 -1.84 -4.14
C ILE A 120 1.64 -2.45 -5.04
N SER A 121 2.91 -2.23 -4.71
CA SER A 121 4.05 -2.62 -5.55
C SER A 121 3.96 -1.96 -6.94
N SER A 122 3.62 -2.73 -7.98
CA SER A 122 3.41 -2.28 -9.36
C SER A 122 1.94 -2.10 -9.72
N ALA A 123 1.02 -2.58 -8.88
CA ALA A 123 -0.40 -2.52 -9.12
C ALA A 123 -1.00 -1.21 -8.59
N VAL A 124 -1.95 -0.68 -9.36
CA VAL A 124 -2.74 0.48 -8.97
C VAL A 124 -4.20 0.05 -8.87
N VAL A 125 -4.80 0.29 -7.71
CA VAL A 125 -6.13 -0.18 -7.35
C VAL A 125 -7.02 1.01 -7.07
N SER A 126 -8.21 1.06 -7.67
CA SER A 126 -9.21 2.08 -7.38
C SER A 126 -9.72 1.97 -5.93
N GLU A 127 -9.85 3.10 -5.24
CA GLU A 127 -10.46 3.15 -3.90
C GLU A 127 -11.92 2.68 -3.91
N LYS A 128 -12.62 2.92 -5.03
CA LYS A 128 -13.99 2.42 -5.22
C LYS A 128 -14.02 0.91 -5.35
N PHE A 129 -13.05 0.31 -6.06
CA PHE A 129 -12.92 -1.14 -6.14
C PHE A 129 -12.73 -1.76 -4.75
N ILE A 130 -11.84 -1.18 -3.93
CA ILE A 130 -11.62 -1.61 -2.54
C ILE A 130 -12.90 -1.49 -1.72
N SER A 131 -13.60 -0.35 -1.83
CA SER A 131 -14.85 -0.11 -1.12
C SER A 131 -15.92 -1.13 -1.50
N SER A 132 -16.06 -1.44 -2.79
CA SER A 132 -16.96 -2.47 -3.30
C SER A 132 -16.61 -3.85 -2.77
N CYS A 133 -15.32 -4.20 -2.71
CA CYS A 133 -14.88 -5.46 -2.10
C CYS A 133 -15.21 -5.53 -0.61
N LEU A 134 -15.04 -4.44 0.14
CA LEU A 134 -15.36 -4.38 1.56
C LEU A 134 -16.87 -4.55 1.81
N ALA A 135 -17.70 -3.89 1.00
CA ALA A 135 -19.15 -3.95 1.12
C ALA A 135 -19.72 -5.38 0.99
N LEU A 136 -19.07 -6.26 0.21
CA LEU A 136 -19.45 -7.68 0.11
C LEU A 136 -19.38 -8.42 1.45
N PHE A 137 -18.60 -7.91 2.40
CA PHE A 137 -18.44 -8.52 3.73
C PHE A 137 -19.28 -7.85 4.81
N ASP A 138 -19.99 -6.76 4.53
CA ASP A 138 -20.73 -6.00 5.55
C ASP A 138 -21.77 -6.86 6.26
N ASP A 139 -22.59 -7.61 5.52
CA ASP A 139 -23.61 -8.50 6.10
C ASP A 139 -22.97 -9.58 6.97
N ILE A 140 -21.87 -10.18 6.51
CA ILE A 140 -21.15 -11.24 7.22
C ILE A 140 -20.54 -10.67 8.52
N MET A 141 -19.97 -9.46 8.45
CA MET A 141 -19.42 -8.78 9.61
C MET A 141 -20.51 -8.42 10.62
N GLN A 142 -21.65 -7.90 10.17
CA GLN A 142 -22.78 -7.58 11.04
C GLN A 142 -23.37 -8.82 11.71
N GLN A 143 -23.56 -9.91 10.96
CA GLN A 143 -24.05 -11.18 11.52
C GLN A 143 -23.10 -11.72 12.59
N LYS A 144 -21.78 -11.73 12.32
CA LYS A 144 -20.79 -12.17 13.31
C LYS A 144 -20.77 -11.26 14.53
N ALA A 145 -20.84 -9.93 14.35
CA ALA A 145 -20.88 -8.99 15.47
C ALA A 145 -22.12 -9.17 16.35
N GLN A 146 -23.30 -9.37 15.74
CA GLN A 146 -24.55 -9.64 16.46
C GLN A 146 -24.50 -10.97 17.21
N ALA A 147 -23.97 -12.03 16.62
CA ALA A 147 -23.81 -13.32 17.27
C ALA A 147 -22.93 -13.23 18.52
N VAL A 148 -21.79 -12.55 18.43
CA VAL A 148 -20.90 -12.30 19.58
C VAL A 148 -21.61 -11.48 20.66
N HIS A 149 -22.36 -10.45 20.26
CA HIS A 149 -23.12 -9.62 21.20
C HIS A 149 -24.22 -10.41 21.91
N LEU A 150 -24.97 -11.24 21.18
CA LEU A 150 -26.03 -12.08 21.72
C LEU A 150 -25.49 -13.09 22.74
N VAL A 151 -24.39 -13.78 22.42
CA VAL A 151 -23.73 -14.71 23.34
C VAL A 151 -23.32 -14.01 24.64
N LYS A 152 -22.73 -12.82 24.54
CA LYS A 152 -22.35 -12.01 25.71
C LYS A 152 -23.57 -11.60 26.54
N HIS A 153 -24.66 -11.22 25.90
CA HIS A 153 -25.90 -10.83 26.58
C HIS A 153 -26.55 -12.02 27.31
N ILE A 154 -26.70 -13.16 26.63
CA ILE A 154 -27.26 -14.39 27.22
C ILE A 154 -26.43 -14.81 28.43
N LEU A 155 -25.09 -14.83 28.31
CA LEU A 155 -24.21 -15.18 29.43
C LEU A 155 -24.42 -14.23 30.61
N LYS A 156 -24.53 -12.92 30.36
CA LYS A 156 -24.78 -11.92 31.41
C LYS A 156 -26.13 -12.13 32.09
N SER A 157 -27.18 -12.44 31.32
CA SER A 157 -28.52 -12.74 31.86
C SER A 157 -28.46 -13.97 32.75
N LEU A 158 -27.93 -15.09 32.25
CA LEU A 158 -27.82 -16.34 33.01
C LEU A 158 -27.00 -16.18 34.28
N CYS A 159 -25.89 -15.44 34.24
CA CYS A 159 -25.12 -15.14 35.45
C CYS A 159 -25.92 -14.29 36.45
N SER A 160 -26.74 -13.34 35.98
CA SER A 160 -27.61 -12.54 36.84
C SER A 160 -28.72 -13.40 37.46
N ASP A 161 -29.39 -14.24 36.66
CA ASP A 161 -30.46 -15.12 37.09
C ASP A 161 -29.96 -16.14 38.12
N LEU A 162 -28.79 -16.71 37.87
CA LEU A 162 -28.14 -17.63 38.80
C LEU A 162 -27.78 -16.93 40.12
N THR A 163 -27.26 -15.70 40.07
CA THR A 163 -26.94 -14.92 41.27
C THR A 163 -28.20 -14.63 42.09
N ASN A 164 -29.29 -14.24 41.42
CA ASN A 164 -30.57 -13.96 42.07
C ASN A 164 -31.17 -15.22 42.70
N ALA A 165 -31.11 -16.37 42.03
CA ALA A 165 -31.56 -17.64 42.58
C ALA A 165 -30.78 -18.06 43.83
N MET A 166 -29.45 -17.88 43.84
CA MET A 166 -28.62 -18.15 45.02
C MET A 166 -28.99 -17.22 46.19
N ILE A 167 -29.17 -15.92 45.95
CA ILE A 167 -29.56 -14.97 46.99
C ILE A 167 -30.91 -15.36 47.61
N ASN A 168 -31.89 -15.72 46.77
CA ASN A 168 -33.21 -16.14 47.24
C ASN A 168 -33.12 -17.44 48.06
N PHE A 169 -32.37 -18.44 47.57
CA PHE A 169 -32.17 -19.70 48.31
C PHE A 169 -31.52 -19.47 49.68
N LEU A 170 -30.48 -18.63 49.76
CA LEU A 170 -29.85 -18.26 51.02
C LEU A 170 -30.80 -17.51 51.96
N SER A 171 -31.68 -16.66 51.41
CA SER A 171 -32.70 -15.96 52.19
C SER A 171 -33.74 -16.92 52.78
N ASP A 172 -34.12 -17.96 52.04
CA ASP A 172 -35.11 -18.95 52.47
C ASP A 172 -34.55 -19.92 53.52
N ASP A 173 -33.32 -20.43 53.33
CA ASP A 173 -32.69 -21.40 54.24
C ASP A 173 -32.35 -20.81 55.62
N HIS A 174 -32.16 -19.49 55.71
CA HIS A 174 -31.71 -18.85 56.95
C HIS A 174 -32.82 -18.29 57.85
N LYS A 175 -34.10 -18.24 57.41
CA LYS A 175 -35.21 -17.57 58.14
C LYS A 175 -34.73 -16.34 58.93
N ILE A 176 -33.95 -15.47 58.29
CA ILE A 176 -33.57 -14.19 58.89
C ILE A 176 -34.86 -13.39 58.99
N VAL A 177 -35.43 -13.33 60.19
CA VAL A 177 -36.42 -12.31 60.52
C VAL A 177 -35.70 -10.98 60.31
N MET A 178 -36.08 -10.29 59.23
CA MET A 178 -35.44 -9.06 58.79
C MET A 178 -35.69 -7.94 59.80
N GLU A 179 -34.75 -7.69 60.70
CA GLU A 179 -34.76 -6.47 61.53
C GLU A 179 -34.05 -5.29 60.84
N ASN A 180 -33.26 -5.51 59.77
CA ASN A 180 -32.70 -4.39 59.00
C ASN A 180 -32.34 -4.76 57.54
N PRO A 181 -33.07 -4.23 56.53
CA PRO A 181 -32.85 -4.50 55.10
C PRO A 181 -31.50 -4.06 54.52
N SER A 182 -30.67 -3.34 55.29
CA SER A 182 -29.45 -2.69 54.80
C SER A 182 -28.14 -3.46 55.08
N SER A 183 -28.18 -4.54 55.85
CA SER A 183 -26.98 -5.26 56.31
C SER A 183 -26.52 -6.42 55.40
N ILE A 184 -27.46 -7.05 54.67
CA ILE A 184 -27.18 -8.27 53.87
C ILE A 184 -26.50 -7.95 52.52
N THR A 185 -26.71 -6.75 51.98
CA THR A 185 -26.22 -6.40 50.63
C THR A 185 -24.70 -6.36 50.55
N ALA A 186 -23.98 -6.04 51.61
CA ALA A 186 -22.51 -5.95 51.57
C ALA A 186 -21.83 -7.32 51.71
N GLU A 187 -22.26 -8.15 52.65
CA GLU A 187 -21.63 -9.45 52.94
C GLU A 187 -21.93 -10.50 51.86
N VAL A 188 -23.20 -10.61 51.43
CA VAL A 188 -23.60 -11.54 50.37
C VAL A 188 -23.01 -11.13 49.01
N SER A 189 -22.95 -9.82 48.72
CA SER A 189 -22.26 -9.32 47.54
C SER A 189 -20.77 -9.69 47.59
N ASN A 190 -20.07 -9.41 48.70
CA ASN A 190 -18.64 -9.71 48.85
C ASN A 190 -18.31 -11.22 48.78
N ALA A 191 -19.22 -12.11 49.20
CA ALA A 191 -19.03 -13.56 49.08
C ALA A 191 -19.22 -14.09 47.64
N CYS A 192 -20.09 -13.46 46.85
CA CYS A 192 -20.32 -13.82 45.44
C CYS A 192 -19.26 -13.21 44.49
N TRP A 193 -18.61 -12.10 44.88
CA TRP A 193 -17.57 -11.43 44.09
C TRP A 193 -16.41 -12.35 43.64
N PRO A 194 -15.81 -13.21 44.51
CA PRO A 194 -14.75 -14.13 44.11
C PRO A 194 -15.19 -15.15 43.05
N VAL A 195 -16.42 -15.67 43.14
CA VAL A 195 -16.98 -16.63 42.18
C VAL A 195 -17.23 -15.94 40.83
N TRP A 196 -17.79 -14.74 40.87
CA TRP A 196 -17.99 -13.92 39.68
C TRP A 196 -16.66 -13.51 39.03
N PHE A 197 -15.64 -13.17 39.82
CA PHE A 197 -14.30 -12.83 39.33
C PHE A 197 -13.60 -14.03 38.69
N LYS A 198 -13.78 -15.24 39.26
CA LYS A 198 -13.20 -16.48 38.73
C LYS A 198 -13.88 -16.94 37.44
N LEU A 199 -15.20 -16.79 37.33
CA LEU A 199 -15.93 -16.95 36.07
C LEU A 199 -15.43 -15.95 35.02
N LYS A 200 -15.33 -14.66 35.38
CA LYS A 200 -14.84 -13.61 34.48
C LYS A 200 -13.39 -13.81 34.03
N GLN A 201 -12.51 -14.41 34.86
CA GLN A 201 -11.15 -14.79 34.47
C GLN A 201 -11.13 -16.00 33.53
N ASN A 202 -11.93 -17.04 33.78
CA ASN A 202 -12.01 -18.22 32.92
C ASN A 202 -12.57 -17.89 31.52
N PHE A 203 -13.49 -16.92 31.41
CA PHE A 203 -14.02 -16.48 30.11
C PHE A 203 -13.10 -15.52 29.33
N ARG A 204 -11.99 -15.01 29.91
CA ARG A 204 -10.99 -14.24 29.15
C ARG A 204 -10.23 -15.08 28.11
N PHE A 205 -10.35 -16.40 28.13
CA PHE A 205 -9.77 -17.28 27.12
C PHE A 205 -10.53 -17.31 25.79
N TYR A 206 -11.74 -16.74 25.72
CA TYR A 206 -12.50 -16.61 24.46
C TYR A 206 -12.38 -15.20 23.89
N LYS A 207 -11.13 -14.79 23.61
CA LYS A 207 -10.84 -13.53 22.91
C LYS A 207 -10.38 -13.85 21.47
N LEU A 208 -11.35 -14.21 20.62
CA LEU A 208 -11.29 -14.17 19.17
C LEU A 208 -12.65 -13.69 18.66
#